data_AF-A0A0M2NF08-F1
#
_entry.id   AF-A0A0M2NF08-F1
#
_cell.length_a   1.000
_cell.length_b   1.000
_cell.length_c   1.000
_cell.angle_alpha   90.00
_cell.angle_beta   90.00
_cell.angle_gamma   90.00
#
_symmetry.space_group_name_H-M   'P 1'
#
loop_
_entity.id
_entity.type
_entity.pdbx_description
1 polymer ?
#
loop_
_entity_poly.entity_id
_entity_poly.type
_entity_poly.pdbx_seq_one_letter_code
_entity_poly.pdbx_strand_id
1 'polypeptide(L)'
;MSYLILYLILINIIAFTVCYHDKRAAIKHKRRTPEKTLFFLSAIGGAFGFLAGMLRFRHKTKHTAFRILIPVFCAIWAACLILMVKALYF
;
A
#
# COMPACT_ATOMS: atom_id res chain seq x y z
N MET A 1 -1.58 -15.26 15.37
CA MET A 1 -1.43 -15.22 13.89
C MET A 1 -2.68 -14.72 13.18
N SER A 2 -3.88 -15.17 13.53
CA SER A 2 -5.13 -14.79 12.87
C SER A 2 -5.45 -13.28 12.88
N TYR A 3 -5.24 -12.60 14.02
CA TYR A 3 -5.51 -11.15 14.15
C TYR A 3 -4.60 -10.28 13.26
N LEU A 4 -3.34 -10.70 13.08
CA LEU A 4 -2.34 -10.00 12.26
C LEU A 4 -2.69 -10.11 10.78
N ILE A 5 -3.13 -11.28 10.34
CA ILE A 5 -3.60 -11.52 8.96
C ILE A 5 -4.86 -10.70 8.69
N LEU A 6 -5.82 -10.69 9.61
CA LEU A 6 -7.05 -9.90 9.47
C LEU A 6 -6.73 -8.39 9.36
N TYR A 7 -5.83 -7.88 10.22
CA TYR A 7 -5.35 -6.51 10.17
C TYR A 7 -4.71 -6.18 8.81
N LEU A 8 -3.81 -7.05 8.32
CA LEU A 8 -3.16 -6.89 7.02
C LEU A 8 -4.17 -6.87 5.87
N ILE A 9 -5.19 -7.72 5.90
CA ILE A 9 -6.24 -7.72 4.87
C ILE A 9 -7.00 -6.38 4.90
N LEU A 10 -7.44 -5.93 6.08
CA LEU A 10 -8.18 -4.68 6.23
C LEU A 10 -7.38 -3.46 5.77
N ILE A 11 -6.12 -3.34 6.19
CA ILE A 11 -5.30 -2.18 5.81
C ILE A 11 -5.00 -2.16 4.31
N ASN A 12 -4.88 -3.31 3.65
CA ASN A 12 -4.71 -3.39 2.20
C ASN A 12 -5.97 -2.98 1.44
N ILE A 13 -7.16 -3.35 1.94
CA ILE A 13 -8.45 -2.88 1.37
C ILE A 13 -8.58 -1.36 1.53
N ILE A 14 -8.22 -0.81 2.69
CA ILE A 14 -8.23 0.63 2.95
C ILE A 14 -7.25 1.33 1.99
N ALA A 15 -6.03 0.83 1.84
CA ALA A 15 -5.04 1.41 0.93
C ALA A 15 -5.49 1.38 -0.54
N PHE A 16 -6.14 0.30 -0.96
CA PHE A 16 -6.71 0.19 -2.30
C PHE A 16 -7.84 1.22 -2.53
N THR A 17 -8.76 1.36 -1.58
CA THR A 17 -9.88 2.31 -1.68
C THR A 17 -9.40 3.76 -1.63
N VAL A 18 -8.39 4.08 -0.83
CA VAL A 18 -7.74 5.40 -0.84
C VAL A 18 -7.10 5.68 -2.19
N CYS A 19 -6.42 4.71 -2.81
CA CYS A 19 -5.86 4.86 -4.15
C CYS A 19 -6.95 5.12 -5.21
N TYR A 20 -8.09 4.40 -5.12
CA TYR A 20 -9.24 4.64 -5.98
C TYR A 20 -9.83 6.05 -5.78
N HIS A 21 -9.98 6.48 -4.52
CA HIS A 21 -10.49 7.81 -4.19
C HIS A 21 -9.57 8.90 -4.72
N ASP A 22 -8.24 8.72 -4.64
CA ASP A 22 -7.27 9.67 -5.17
C ASP A 22 -7.38 9.83 -6.69
N LYS A 23 -7.59 8.73 -7.42
CA LYS A 23 -7.88 8.79 -8.87
C LYS A 23 -9.19 9.53 -9.15
N ARG A 24 -10.25 9.24 -8.38
CA ARG A 24 -11.55 9.88 -8.57
C ARG A 24 -11.50 11.37 -8.25
N ALA A 25 -10.72 11.77 -7.25
CA ALA A 25 -10.45 13.17 -6.92
C ALA A 25 -9.68 13.88 -8.04
N ALA A 26 -8.70 13.21 -8.65
CA ALA A 26 -7.97 13.73 -9.81
C ALA A 26 -8.88 13.95 -11.03
N ILE A 27 -9.84 13.06 -11.28
CA ILE A 27 -10.82 13.21 -12.38
C ILE A 27 -11.82 14.35 -12.08
N LYS A 28 -12.29 14.47 -10.83
CA LYS A 28 -13.29 15.46 -10.43
C LYS A 28 -12.69 16.84 -10.07
N HIS A 29 -11.41 17.07 -10.36
CA HIS A 29 -10.66 18.27 -9.95
C HIS A 29 -10.83 18.65 -8.47
N LYS A 30 -11.00 17.64 -7.60
CA LYS A 30 -11.10 17.84 -6.15
C LYS A 30 -9.71 17.78 -5.52
N ARG A 31 -9.62 18.22 -4.26
CA ARG A 31 -8.39 18.17 -3.45
C ARG A 31 -7.83 16.74 -3.45
N ARG A 32 -6.60 16.59 -3.94
CA ARG A 32 -5.88 15.31 -3.97
C ARG A 32 -5.41 14.92 -2.57
N THR A 33 -5.26 13.63 -2.34
CA THR A 33 -4.79 13.09 -1.07
C THR A 33 -3.31 13.46 -0.90
N PRO A 34 -2.88 14.01 0.25
CA PRO A 34 -1.48 14.35 0.44
C PRO A 34 -0.62 13.08 0.39
N GLU A 35 0.52 13.18 -0.30
CA GLU A 35 1.43 12.05 -0.54
C GLU A 35 1.90 11.37 0.74
N LYS A 36 2.08 12.16 1.81
CA LYS A 36 2.42 11.69 3.14
C LYS A 36 1.44 10.62 3.66
N THR A 37 0.15 10.77 3.39
CA THR A 37 -0.88 9.81 3.83
C THR A 37 -0.78 8.49 3.08
N LEU A 38 -0.45 8.54 1.78
CA LEU A 38 -0.29 7.36 0.93
C LEU A 38 0.94 6.55 1.35
N PHE A 39 2.06 7.25 1.64
CA PHE A 39 3.25 6.62 2.20
C PHE A 39 3.01 6.08 3.60
N PHE A 40 2.29 6.81 4.44
CA PHE A 40 1.94 6.35 5.78
C PHE A 40 1.11 5.07 5.74
N LEU A 41 0.06 5.00 4.91
CA LEU A 41 -0.74 3.78 4.70
C LEU A 41 0.08 2.60 4.20
N SER A 42 1.05 2.88 3.32
CA SER A 42 1.95 1.85 2.80
C SER A 42 2.90 1.34 3.89
N ALA A 43 3.41 2.25 4.74
CA ALA A 43 4.32 1.93 5.83
C ALA A 43 3.67 1.07 6.92
N ILE A 44 2.40 1.33 7.28
CA ILE A 44 1.65 0.56 8.30
C ILE A 44 1.13 -0.82 7.81
N GLY A 45 1.42 -1.21 6.57
CA GLY A 45 1.12 -2.55 6.04
C GLY A 45 0.18 -2.58 4.83
N GLY A 46 -0.28 -1.42 4.34
CA GLY A 46 -1.15 -1.30 3.16
C GLY A 46 -0.41 -1.27 1.82
N ALA A 47 0.90 -1.52 1.80
CA ALA A 47 1.73 -1.37 0.60
C ALA A 47 1.25 -2.23 -0.57
N PHE A 48 0.81 -3.47 -0.31
CA PHE A 48 0.37 -4.41 -1.35
C PHE A 48 -0.93 -3.96 -2.02
N GLY A 49 -1.91 -3.52 -1.23
CA GLY A 49 -3.20 -3.01 -1.69
C GLY A 49 -3.04 -1.68 -2.40
N PHE A 50 -2.12 -0.83 -1.93
CA PHE A 50 -1.77 0.39 -2.62
C PHE A 50 -1.11 0.12 -3.99
N LEU A 51 -0.14 -0.80 -4.05
CA LEU A 51 0.51 -1.21 -5.29
C LEU A 51 -0.50 -1.78 -6.29
N ALA A 52 -1.39 -2.66 -5.83
CA ALA A 52 -2.47 -3.21 -6.65
C ALA A 52 -3.39 -2.11 -7.20
N GLY A 53 -3.75 -1.13 -6.36
CA GLY A 53 -4.51 0.05 -6.76
C GLY A 53 -3.79 0.87 -7.82
N MET A 54 -2.51 1.20 -7.62
CA MET A 54 -1.70 1.97 -8.57
C MET A 54 -1.62 1.28 -9.94
N LEU A 55 -1.37 -0.04 -9.95
CA LEU A 55 -1.28 -0.84 -11.17
C LEU A 55 -2.63 -0.91 -11.89
N ARG A 56 -3.72 -1.19 -11.15
CA ARG A 56 -5.07 -1.31 -11.72
C ARG A 56 -5.56 -0.01 -12.30
N PHE A 57 -5.32 1.10 -11.60
CA PHE A 57 -5.81 2.41 -11.97
C PHE A 57 -4.85 3.20 -12.85
N ARG A 58 -3.62 2.69 -13.08
CA ARG A 58 -2.50 3.38 -13.72
C ARG A 58 -2.31 4.80 -13.17
N HIS A 59 -2.57 4.95 -11.87
CA HIS A 59 -2.61 6.24 -11.19
C HIS A 59 -1.24 6.52 -10.59
N LYS A 60 -0.67 7.71 -10.85
CA LYS A 60 0.67 8.14 -10.40
C LYS A 60 1.83 7.17 -10.71
N THR A 61 1.74 6.37 -11.78
CA THR A 61 2.85 5.49 -12.23
C THR A 61 4.04 6.25 -12.84
N LYS A 62 3.86 7.53 -13.19
CA LYS A 62 4.93 8.42 -13.68
C LYS A 62 5.72 9.13 -12.57
N HIS A 63 5.24 9.16 -11.33
CA HIS A 63 6.03 9.70 -10.23
C HIS A 63 7.04 8.64 -9.78
N THR A 64 8.31 8.89 -10.09
CA THR A 64 9.43 7.99 -9.81
C THR A 64 9.48 7.58 -8.34
N ALA A 65 9.18 8.51 -7.43
CA ALA A 65 9.08 8.24 -5.99
C ALA A 65 8.07 7.13 -5.69
N PHE A 66 6.83 7.21 -6.18
CA PHE A 66 5.81 6.17 -5.94
C PHE A 66 6.15 4.85 -6.60
N ARG A 67 6.74 4.89 -7.80
CA ARG A 67 7.12 3.67 -8.53
C ARG A 67 8.23 2.88 -7.81
N ILE A 68 9.11 3.55 -7.08
CA ILE A 68 10.23 2.90 -6.37
C ILE A 68 9.88 2.63 -4.91
N LEU A 69 9.36 3.60 -4.17
CA LEU A 69 9.09 3.45 -2.73
C LEU A 69 8.02 2.39 -2.46
N ILE A 70 6.94 2.32 -3.25
CA ILE A 70 5.85 1.37 -2.96
C ILE A 70 6.32 -0.10 -3.11
N PRO A 71 7.01 -0.50 -4.20
CA PRO A 71 7.61 -1.85 -4.27
C PRO A 71 8.65 -2.12 -3.18
N VAL A 72 9.44 -1.11 -2.80
CA VAL A 72 10.41 -1.25 -1.70
C VAL A 72 9.69 -1.52 -0.38
N PHE A 73 8.61 -0.80 -0.06
CA PHE A 73 7.79 -1.08 1.12
C PHE A 73 7.18 -2.47 1.08
N CYS A 74 6.69 -2.93 -0.09
CA CYS A 74 6.23 -4.32 -0.24
C CYS A 74 7.34 -5.33 0.04
N ALA A 75 8.55 -5.09 -0.48
CA ALA A 75 9.70 -5.98 -0.27
C ALA A 75 10.11 -6.03 1.21
N ILE A 76 10.12 -4.89 1.91
CA ILE A 76 10.41 -4.81 3.35
C ILE A 76 9.37 -5.60 4.14
N TRP A 77 8.08 -5.40 3.86
CA TRP A 77 7.00 -6.12 4.54
C TRP A 77 7.06 -7.62 4.25
N ALA A 78 7.33 -8.02 3.00
CA ALA A 78 7.50 -9.43 2.64
C ALA A 78 8.68 -10.07 3.40
N ALA A 79 9.84 -9.41 3.43
CA ALA A 79 11.02 -9.89 4.13
C ALA A 79 10.76 -10.01 5.64
N CYS A 80 10.12 -9.01 6.24
CA CYS A 80 9.77 -9.01 7.66
C CYS A 80 8.81 -10.17 8.00
N LEU A 81 7.82 -10.43 7.14
CA LEU A 81 6.86 -11.52 7.31
C LEU A 81 7.54 -12.89 7.17
N ILE A 82 8.46 -13.05 6.21
CA ILE A 82 9.26 -14.28 6.04
C ILE A 82 10.14 -14.54 7.27
N LEU A 83 10.83 -13.51 7.78
CA LEU A 83 11.66 -13.62 8.99
C LEU A 83 10.83 -13.99 10.21
N MET A 84 9.66 -13.37 10.38
CA MET A 84 8.76 -13.64 11.50
C MET A 84 8.21 -15.07 11.45
N VAL A 85 7.87 -15.57 10.26
CA VAL A 85 7.45 -16.96 10.07
C VAL A 85 8.60 -17.92 10.37
N LYS A 86 9.82 -17.66 9.86
CA LYS A 86 10.99 -18.50 10.17
C LYS A 86 11.27 -18.59 11.67
N ALA A 87 11.18 -17.47 12.39
CA ALA A 87 11.37 -17.42 13.84
C ALA A 87 10.27 -18.12 14.65
N LEU A 88 9.13 -18.45 14.03
CA LEU A 88 8.05 -19.20 14.68
C LEU A 88 8.16 -20.72 14.43
N TYR A 89 8.81 -21.12 13.33
CA TYR A 89 9.00 -22.52 12.93
C TYR A 89 10.34 -23.12 13.40
N PHE A 90 11.21 -22.33 14.03
CA PHE A 90 12.51 -22.73 14.57
C PHE A 90 12.62 -22.24 16.03
#